data_AF-A0A7C6EKR6-F1
#
_entry.id   AF-A0A7C6EKR6-F1
#
_cell.length_a   1.000
_cell.length_b   1.000
_cell.length_c   1.000
_cell.angle_alpha   90.00
_cell.angle_beta   90.00
_cell.angle_gamma   90.00
#
_symmetry.space_group_name_H-M   'P 1'
#
loop_
_entity.id
_entity.type
_entity.pdbx_description
1 polymer ?
#
loop_
_entity_poly.entity_id
_entity_poly.type
_entity_poly.pdbx_seq_one_letter_code
_entity_poly.pdbx_strand_id
1 'polypeptide(L)'
;MNNSKNIFILLVTSFLLWDCANRLPPGGGPIDTTRPRIISTSPEDGTKNFKGNRISVKFNRYVDERSFEESVFISPYIGEIEFEWSGKEVEINFLDKLRDNTTYFINIGTDVIDKQNSLNMIDSYSFAFSTGNEIDAGYIKGKVFPRVDGAKVNGIMVFAYILSSEDTINPALRKPDFITQTGKDGSFLFAHIPYGIYRLIAVRDEYRNLLYDIEVDEYGVQSKIINITPTDTICRGVNLKLAKEDTTGPALVKVGPVDQHHIIAEFSESIDPVSIKPSALSIKDTVDNIELYIYSAYLLTSSPKSVVVVTALQDSTKIYRFIANNIRDTAGNVIREKFNSSVFQGSGKAYILEPELSTVSITDSCKDVEPQEEIKIVFSDAIKEKKDFAFVFNDKGEEVPLRKKWLNDAVFLIKPEYELKGSTWHKLRLDLYKLISWNDLKFKDSVKFYSFETIDAESYSSISGMVCFDSTTLENCYVLAKKIGSNVRTYKVKADNRGNFVFPNLVEGKYVLQAFIDRNGNGEYDAGRPYPFEYSETLSDVSDTLNVRARWPLEGVILNWFKD
;
A
#
# COMPACT_ATOMS: atom_id res chain seq x y z
N MET A 1 42.68 93.02 9.65
CA MET A 1 42.01 91.76 10.05
C MET A 1 41.05 91.30 8.95
N ASN A 2 41.53 90.66 7.88
CA ASN A 2 40.65 90.03 6.87
C ASN A 2 41.26 88.80 6.15
N ASN A 3 42.46 88.34 6.53
CA ASN A 3 43.14 87.22 5.85
C ASN A 3 42.90 85.84 6.48
N SER A 4 42.20 85.73 7.61
CA SER A 4 41.90 84.45 8.27
C SER A 4 40.64 83.75 7.73
N LYS A 5 39.72 84.48 7.06
CA LYS A 5 38.49 83.90 6.49
C LYS A 5 38.74 83.18 5.16
N ASN A 6 39.69 83.63 4.36
CA ASN A 6 39.98 83.01 3.05
C ASN A 6 40.79 81.71 3.15
N ILE A 7 41.60 81.54 4.21
CA ILE A 7 42.34 80.29 4.46
C ILE A 7 41.41 79.18 4.96
N PHE A 8 40.38 79.52 5.75
CA PHE A 8 39.40 78.54 6.21
C PHE A 8 38.48 78.04 5.09
N ILE A 9 38.12 78.93 4.14
CA ILE A 9 37.32 78.56 2.96
C ILE A 9 38.12 77.67 1.99
N LEU A 10 39.44 77.88 1.85
CA LEU A 10 40.28 77.02 1.01
C LEU A 10 40.57 75.63 1.63
N LEU A 11 40.61 75.53 2.95
CA LEU A 11 40.82 74.26 3.66
C LEU A 11 39.56 73.39 3.69
N VAL A 12 38.37 73.99 3.73
CA VAL A 12 37.08 73.28 3.69
C VAL A 12 36.72 72.81 2.27
N THR A 13 37.10 73.55 1.21
CA THR A 13 36.89 73.09 -0.18
C THR A 13 37.85 71.98 -0.59
N SER A 14 39.06 71.92 -0.01
CA SER A 14 40.00 70.82 -0.29
C SER A 14 39.60 69.48 0.35
N PHE A 15 38.71 69.46 1.34
CA PHE A 15 38.21 68.24 1.98
C PHE A 15 36.97 67.64 1.29
N LEU A 16 36.36 68.35 0.33
CA LEU A 16 35.18 67.87 -0.41
C LEU A 16 35.51 67.12 -1.71
N LEU A 17 36.79 66.87 -2.01
CA LEU A 17 37.24 66.15 -3.21
C LEU A 17 37.80 64.74 -2.93
N TRP A 18 37.65 64.23 -1.70
CA TRP A 18 37.86 62.80 -1.40
C TRP A 18 36.53 62.07 -1.42
N ASP A 19 35.90 62.01 -2.59
CA ASP A 19 34.91 60.99 -2.87
C ASP A 19 35.66 59.76 -3.41
N CYS A 20 35.97 58.83 -2.51
CA CYS A 20 36.43 57.50 -2.89
C CYS A 20 35.31 56.83 -3.68
N ALA A 21 35.46 56.71 -4.99
CA ALA A 21 34.58 55.93 -5.84
C ALA A 21 34.51 54.48 -5.31
N ASN A 22 33.40 54.14 -4.64
CA ASN A 22 33.05 52.77 -4.30
C ASN A 22 32.94 51.97 -5.59
N ARG A 23 33.90 51.06 -5.84
CA ARG A 23 33.78 50.07 -6.92
C ARG A 23 32.70 49.07 -6.52
N LEU A 24 31.46 49.35 -6.91
CA LEU A 24 30.41 48.35 -6.92
C LEU A 24 30.85 47.22 -7.85
N PRO A 25 30.80 45.94 -7.43
CA PRO A 25 30.99 44.84 -8.35
C PRO A 25 29.98 44.98 -9.50
N PRO A 26 30.36 44.63 -10.75
CA PRO A 26 29.42 44.72 -11.87
C PRO A 26 28.14 43.99 -11.48
N GLY A 27 26.99 44.68 -11.63
CA GLY A 27 25.69 44.06 -11.42
C GLY A 27 25.62 42.82 -12.29
N GLY A 28 25.34 41.67 -11.69
CA GLY A 28 25.16 40.42 -12.43
C GLY A 28 24.11 40.65 -13.52
N GLY A 29 24.37 40.10 -14.72
CA GLY A 29 23.37 40.11 -15.78
C GLY A 29 22.06 39.47 -15.32
N PRO A 30 20.94 39.71 -16.03
CA PRO A 30 19.67 39.08 -15.68
C PRO A 30 19.85 37.57 -15.54
N ILE A 31 19.24 36.99 -14.49
CA ILE A 31 19.29 35.54 -14.25
C ILE A 31 18.77 34.85 -15.52
N ASP A 32 19.57 33.95 -16.09
CA ASP A 32 19.13 33.13 -17.22
C ASP A 32 18.04 32.17 -16.73
N THR A 33 16.82 32.37 -17.22
CA THR A 33 15.64 31.57 -16.89
C THR A 33 15.27 30.59 -17.99
N THR A 34 16.09 30.50 -19.05
CA THR A 34 15.81 29.61 -20.17
C THR A 34 16.11 28.15 -19.80
N ARG A 35 15.22 27.24 -20.21
CA ARG A 35 15.27 25.82 -19.85
C ARG A 35 15.93 24.96 -20.93
N PRO A 36 16.46 23.77 -20.57
CA PRO A 36 16.93 22.81 -21.54
C PRO A 36 15.77 22.33 -22.42
N ARG A 37 16.07 22.12 -23.70
CA ARG A 37 15.17 21.48 -24.67
C ARG A 37 15.98 20.72 -25.71
N ILE A 38 15.39 19.66 -26.23
CA ILE A 38 15.94 18.90 -27.35
C ILE A 38 15.62 19.65 -28.65
N ILE A 39 16.64 19.81 -29.49
CA ILE A 39 16.56 20.48 -30.79
C ILE A 39 16.37 19.47 -31.91
N SER A 40 17.07 18.34 -31.85
CA SER A 40 17.05 17.32 -32.89
C SER A 40 17.47 15.97 -32.34
N THR A 41 17.00 14.91 -32.98
CA THR A 41 17.44 13.53 -32.75
C THR A 41 17.87 12.91 -34.07
N SER A 42 18.80 11.96 -34.01
CA SER A 42 19.13 11.07 -35.12
C SER A 42 19.03 9.63 -34.62
N PRO A 43 18.17 8.78 -35.18
CA PRO A 43 17.26 9.06 -36.29
C PRO A 43 16.18 10.10 -35.92
N GLU A 44 15.62 10.73 -36.95
CA GLU A 44 14.43 11.59 -36.77
C GLU A 44 13.22 10.72 -36.42
N ASP A 45 12.24 11.32 -35.74
CA ASP A 45 10.98 10.64 -35.40
C ASP A 45 10.29 10.06 -36.65
N GLY A 46 9.80 8.84 -36.53
CA GLY A 46 9.16 8.09 -37.61
C GLY A 46 10.12 7.45 -38.62
N THR A 47 11.43 7.45 -38.36
CA THR A 47 12.41 6.80 -39.26
C THR A 47 12.14 5.32 -39.41
N LYS A 48 12.13 4.83 -40.66
CA LYS A 48 11.93 3.43 -41.03
C LYS A 48 13.21 2.82 -41.56
N ASN A 49 13.29 1.50 -41.55
CA ASN A 49 14.41 0.69 -42.02
C ASN A 49 15.75 1.11 -41.40
N PHE A 50 15.73 1.52 -40.13
CA PHE A 50 16.92 1.90 -39.40
C PHE A 50 17.88 0.70 -39.28
N LYS A 51 19.15 0.91 -39.66
CA LYS A 51 20.22 -0.10 -39.64
C LYS A 51 21.39 0.26 -38.74
N GLY A 52 21.32 1.39 -38.03
CA GLY A 52 22.35 1.80 -37.10
C GLY A 52 22.28 1.05 -35.77
N ASN A 53 23.27 1.28 -34.92
CA ASN A 53 23.36 0.80 -33.55
C ASN A 53 23.52 1.95 -32.54
N ARG A 54 23.24 3.18 -32.94
CA ARG A 54 23.36 4.36 -32.09
C ARG A 54 22.31 5.41 -32.42
N ILE A 55 21.93 6.19 -31.43
CA ILE A 55 21.07 7.35 -31.58
C ILE A 55 21.76 8.58 -31.02
N SER A 56 21.51 9.76 -31.57
CA SER A 56 22.01 11.02 -31.04
C SER A 56 20.89 11.95 -30.63
N VAL A 57 21.09 12.68 -29.53
CA VAL A 57 20.16 13.66 -28.99
C VAL A 57 20.89 14.97 -28.77
N LYS A 58 20.42 16.04 -29.42
CA LYS A 58 21.04 17.36 -29.35
C LYS A 58 20.20 18.35 -28.57
N PHE A 59 20.81 19.01 -27.60
CA PHE A 59 20.18 20.02 -26.75
C PHE A 59 20.51 21.45 -27.19
N ASN A 60 19.66 22.41 -26.79
CA ASN A 60 19.96 23.83 -26.94
C ASN A 60 21.09 24.34 -26.02
N ARG A 61 21.41 23.59 -24.95
CA ARG A 61 22.41 23.94 -23.94
C ARG A 61 23.06 22.69 -23.33
N TYR A 62 24.08 22.91 -22.52
CA TYR A 62 24.70 21.85 -21.73
C TYR A 62 23.72 21.36 -20.66
N VAL A 63 23.54 20.05 -20.58
CA VAL A 63 22.69 19.38 -19.59
C VAL A 63 23.55 18.50 -18.69
N ASP A 64 23.06 18.25 -17.47
CA ASP A 64 23.70 17.32 -16.56
C ASP A 64 23.55 15.89 -17.09
N GLU A 65 24.69 15.22 -17.27
CA GLU A 65 24.79 13.92 -17.97
C GLU A 65 24.03 12.84 -17.21
N ARG A 66 24.23 12.79 -15.89
CA ARG A 66 23.56 11.83 -15.00
C ARG A 66 22.04 12.03 -15.02
N SER A 67 21.56 13.29 -14.96
CA SER A 67 20.13 13.58 -15.02
C SER A 67 19.49 13.12 -16.34
N PHE A 68 20.24 13.17 -17.45
CA PHE A 68 19.81 12.64 -18.74
C PHE A 68 19.75 11.12 -18.72
N GLU A 69 20.82 10.46 -18.29
CA GLU A 69 20.88 8.99 -18.20
C GLU A 69 19.76 8.40 -17.35
N GLU A 70 19.45 9.04 -16.21
CA GLU A 70 18.34 8.64 -15.34
C GLU A 70 16.94 8.96 -15.93
N SER A 71 16.86 9.84 -16.94
CA SER A 71 15.61 10.30 -17.57
C SER A 71 15.31 9.64 -18.92
N VAL A 72 16.25 8.88 -19.50
CA VAL A 72 16.07 8.19 -20.79
C VAL A 72 15.41 6.84 -20.57
N PHE A 73 14.33 6.60 -21.30
CA PHE A 73 13.61 5.34 -21.31
C PHE A 73 13.48 4.81 -22.74
N ILE A 74 13.78 3.53 -22.95
CA ILE A 74 13.76 2.88 -24.26
C ILE A 74 12.91 1.60 -24.18
N SER A 75 11.97 1.45 -25.12
CA SER A 75 11.11 0.28 -25.24
C SER A 75 11.01 -0.18 -26.70
N PRO A 76 11.14 -1.49 -27.01
CA PRO A 76 11.53 -2.60 -26.14
C PRO A 76 12.86 -2.41 -25.42
N TYR A 77 13.12 -3.23 -24.39
CA TYR A 77 14.43 -3.29 -23.75
C TYR A 77 15.50 -3.74 -24.76
N ILE A 78 16.58 -2.97 -24.84
CA ILE A 78 17.67 -3.15 -25.83
C ILE A 78 18.99 -3.65 -25.23
N GLY A 79 19.00 -4.06 -23.96
CA GLY A 79 20.24 -4.52 -23.32
C GLY A 79 21.07 -3.35 -22.78
N GLU A 80 22.38 -3.54 -22.77
CA GLU A 80 23.34 -2.54 -22.29
C GLU A 80 23.52 -1.41 -23.31
N ILE A 81 23.65 -0.19 -22.79
CA ILE A 81 23.87 1.04 -23.57
C ILE A 81 25.03 1.84 -22.99
N GLU A 82 25.74 2.55 -23.87
CA GLU A 82 26.82 3.47 -23.49
C GLU A 82 26.47 4.89 -23.93
N PHE A 83 26.78 5.88 -23.09
CA PHE A 83 26.55 7.29 -23.36
C PHE A 83 27.87 7.99 -23.68
N GLU A 84 27.95 8.62 -24.85
CA GLU A 84 29.10 9.41 -25.28
C GLU A 84 28.69 10.88 -25.47
N TRP A 85 29.29 11.77 -24.69
CA TRP A 85 28.96 13.20 -24.70
C TRP A 85 29.94 14.02 -25.55
N SER A 86 29.38 14.87 -26.43
CA SER A 86 30.11 15.87 -27.19
C SER A 86 29.41 17.22 -27.10
N GLY A 87 29.80 18.00 -26.09
CA GLY A 87 29.27 19.34 -25.87
C GLY A 87 27.80 19.34 -25.44
N LYS A 88 26.90 19.68 -26.37
CA LYS A 88 25.43 19.73 -26.16
C LYS A 88 24.71 18.53 -26.76
N GLU A 89 25.45 17.52 -27.19
CA GLU A 89 24.93 16.33 -27.85
C GLU A 89 25.41 15.10 -27.11
N VAL A 90 24.54 14.09 -27.03
CA VAL A 90 24.83 12.77 -26.48
C VAL A 90 24.52 11.73 -27.54
N GLU A 91 25.47 10.83 -27.77
CA GLU A 91 25.27 9.60 -28.51
C GLU A 91 24.98 8.47 -27.52
N ILE A 92 23.92 7.72 -27.78
CA ILE A 92 23.55 6.50 -27.04
C ILE A 92 23.89 5.33 -27.95
N ASN A 93 24.92 4.58 -27.60
CA ASN A 93 25.40 3.42 -28.34
C ASN A 93 24.75 2.15 -27.77
N PHE A 94 24.19 1.33 -28.65
CA PHE A 94 23.59 0.05 -28.29
C PHE A 94 24.64 -1.04 -28.43
N LEU A 95 24.90 -1.78 -27.34
CA LEU A 95 25.90 -2.85 -27.34
C LEU A 95 25.37 -4.13 -27.99
N ASP A 96 24.07 -4.37 -27.84
CA ASP A 96 23.37 -5.50 -28.46
C ASP A 96 22.77 -5.13 -29.83
N LYS A 97 22.60 -6.14 -30.69
CA LYS A 97 21.90 -5.97 -31.97
C LYS A 97 20.41 -5.66 -31.73
N LEU A 98 19.92 -4.60 -32.36
CA LEU A 98 18.48 -4.33 -32.43
C LEU A 98 17.72 -5.49 -33.09
N ARG A 99 16.54 -5.79 -32.55
CA ARG A 99 15.59 -6.78 -33.08
C ARG A 99 15.14 -6.34 -34.47
N ASP A 100 15.03 -7.30 -35.37
CA ASP A 100 14.54 -7.05 -36.73
C ASP A 100 13.03 -6.75 -36.70
N ASN A 101 12.53 -5.94 -37.65
CA ASN A 101 11.11 -5.56 -37.77
C ASN A 101 10.47 -5.09 -36.45
N THR A 102 11.18 -4.23 -35.71
CA THR A 102 10.75 -3.78 -34.38
C THR A 102 10.77 -2.26 -34.33
N THR A 103 9.68 -1.68 -33.82
CA THR A 103 9.62 -0.26 -33.47
C THR A 103 10.23 -0.04 -32.10
N TYR A 104 11.16 0.90 -32.02
CA TYR A 104 11.79 1.38 -30.79
C TYR A 104 11.26 2.76 -30.46
N PHE A 105 10.69 2.88 -29.27
CA PHE A 105 10.19 4.11 -28.69
C PHE A 105 11.15 4.61 -27.62
N ILE A 106 11.53 5.88 -27.73
CA ILE A 106 12.44 6.55 -26.81
C ILE A 106 11.69 7.71 -26.19
N ASN A 107 11.69 7.76 -24.86
CA ASN A 107 11.13 8.84 -24.07
C ASN A 107 12.22 9.44 -23.18
N ILE A 108 12.33 10.77 -23.20
CA ILE A 108 13.25 11.53 -22.36
C ILE A 108 12.38 12.38 -21.44
N GLY A 109 12.44 12.06 -20.15
CA GLY A 109 11.64 12.70 -19.11
C GLY A 109 11.98 14.17 -18.87
N THR A 110 11.17 14.85 -18.07
CA THR A 110 11.35 16.26 -17.73
C THR A 110 12.49 16.51 -16.73
N ASP A 111 13.04 15.46 -16.11
CA ASP A 111 14.01 15.56 -15.02
C ASP A 111 15.44 15.86 -15.49
N VAL A 112 15.66 15.98 -16.80
CA VAL A 112 16.91 16.49 -17.36
C VAL A 112 17.12 17.96 -16.96
N ILE A 113 18.21 18.24 -16.24
CA ILE A 113 18.54 19.58 -15.76
C ILE A 113 19.67 20.22 -16.57
N ASP A 114 19.66 21.55 -16.69
CA ASP A 114 20.79 22.26 -17.29
C ASP A 114 21.99 22.33 -16.32
N LYS A 115 23.23 22.31 -16.85
CA LYS A 115 24.45 22.34 -16.02
C LYS A 115 24.63 23.64 -15.23
N GLN A 116 23.98 24.74 -15.59
CA GLN A 116 24.31 26.07 -15.07
C GLN A 116 23.36 26.52 -13.95
N ASN A 117 22.06 26.34 -14.14
CA ASN A 117 21.00 26.85 -13.27
C ASN A 117 20.14 25.74 -12.65
N SER A 118 20.42 24.46 -12.97
CA SER A 118 19.66 23.31 -12.46
C SER A 118 18.15 23.39 -12.73
N LEU A 119 17.76 23.98 -13.88
CA LEU A 119 16.38 24.04 -14.33
C LEU A 119 16.06 22.80 -15.16
N ASN A 120 14.94 22.17 -14.82
CA ASN A 120 14.38 21.02 -15.54
C ASN A 120 13.82 21.39 -16.92
N MET A 121 13.83 20.42 -17.84
CA MET A 121 13.04 20.46 -19.08
C MET A 121 11.56 20.74 -18.76
N ILE A 122 10.87 21.46 -19.66
CA ILE A 122 9.43 21.75 -19.50
C ILE A 122 8.60 20.54 -19.88
N ASP A 123 8.86 20.01 -21.07
CA ASP A 123 8.11 18.92 -21.69
C ASP A 123 9.03 17.71 -21.86
N SER A 124 8.49 16.52 -21.65
CA SER A 124 9.17 15.30 -22.08
C SER A 124 9.29 15.27 -23.61
N TYR A 125 10.38 14.72 -24.13
CA TYR A 125 10.55 14.53 -25.57
C TYR A 125 10.44 13.05 -25.90
N SER A 126 9.71 12.69 -26.96
CA SER A 126 9.62 11.30 -27.41
C SER A 126 9.76 11.20 -28.91
N PHE A 127 10.34 10.09 -29.36
CA PHE A 127 10.43 9.75 -30.77
C PHE A 127 10.45 8.24 -30.94
N ALA A 128 10.05 7.77 -32.12
CA ALA A 128 10.09 6.37 -32.49
C ALA A 128 10.82 6.15 -33.80
N PHE A 129 11.51 5.02 -33.93
CA PHE A 129 12.07 4.55 -35.19
C PHE A 129 11.87 3.04 -35.31
N SER A 130 11.96 2.50 -36.52
CA SER A 130 11.79 1.06 -36.76
C SER A 130 12.92 0.49 -37.58
N THR A 131 13.35 -0.72 -37.22
CA THR A 131 14.28 -1.54 -38.01
C THR A 131 13.60 -2.18 -39.23
N GLY A 132 12.27 -2.19 -39.26
CA GLY A 132 11.41 -2.63 -40.36
C GLY A 132 10.87 -1.47 -41.22
N ASN A 133 9.92 -1.76 -42.10
CA ASN A 133 9.38 -0.80 -43.07
C ASN A 133 8.18 0.03 -42.57
N GLU A 134 7.76 -0.17 -41.32
CA GLU A 134 6.63 0.51 -40.69
C GLU A 134 6.91 0.87 -39.24
N ILE A 135 6.15 1.85 -38.73
CA ILE A 135 6.15 2.25 -37.32
C ILE A 135 4.86 1.70 -36.73
N ASP A 136 5.00 0.94 -35.64
CA ASP A 136 3.87 0.39 -34.92
C ASP A 136 2.98 1.50 -34.35
N ALA A 137 1.67 1.25 -34.32
CA ALA A 137 0.65 2.25 -34.00
C ALA A 137 -0.20 1.92 -32.76
N GLY A 138 0.12 0.82 -32.07
CA GLY A 138 -0.60 0.38 -30.88
C GLY A 138 -0.23 1.17 -29.63
N TYR A 139 -1.21 1.33 -28.74
CA TYR A 139 -1.04 1.96 -27.44
C TYR A 139 -1.76 1.16 -26.34
N ILE A 140 -1.13 1.02 -25.18
CA ILE A 140 -1.80 0.55 -23.96
C ILE A 140 -1.64 1.59 -22.87
N LYS A 141 -2.77 2.03 -22.31
CA LYS A 141 -2.85 3.04 -21.25
C LYS A 141 -3.48 2.44 -20.01
N GLY A 142 -2.87 2.72 -18.86
CA GLY A 142 -3.37 2.21 -17.59
C GLY A 142 -2.80 2.91 -16.38
N LYS A 143 -3.15 2.36 -15.22
CA LYS A 143 -2.74 2.88 -13.92
C LYS A 143 -2.40 1.75 -12.97
N VAL A 144 -1.31 1.93 -12.22
CA VAL A 144 -0.90 1.04 -11.13
C VAL A 144 -1.35 1.64 -9.79
N PHE A 145 -2.07 0.85 -9.01
CA PHE A 145 -2.49 1.19 -7.65
C PHE A 145 -1.58 0.51 -6.63
N PRO A 146 -1.27 1.17 -5.50
CA PRO A 146 -0.41 0.58 -4.49
C PRO A 146 -1.11 -0.58 -3.77
N ARG A 147 -0.31 -1.49 -3.22
CA ARG A 147 -0.78 -2.55 -2.31
C ARG A 147 -1.30 -1.96 -1.01
N VAL A 148 -0.53 -1.03 -0.45
CA VAL A 148 -0.85 -0.31 0.80
C VAL A 148 -1.09 1.14 0.45
N ASP A 149 -2.25 1.68 0.84
CA ASP A 149 -2.61 3.06 0.52
C ASP A 149 -1.54 4.06 1.00
N GLY A 150 -1.21 5.01 0.13
CA GLY A 150 -0.15 6.00 0.37
C GLY A 150 1.26 5.50 0.04
N ALA A 151 1.45 4.22 -0.28
CA ALA A 151 2.72 3.73 -0.81
C ALA A 151 3.00 4.34 -2.19
N LYS A 152 4.30 4.52 -2.49
CA LYS A 152 4.77 5.09 -3.75
C LYS A 152 4.48 4.17 -4.92
N VAL A 153 3.92 4.71 -5.99
CA VAL A 153 3.67 3.99 -7.26
C VAL A 153 4.45 4.59 -8.42
N ASN A 154 5.46 5.43 -8.15
CA ASN A 154 6.33 5.97 -9.19
C ASN A 154 7.44 4.98 -9.54
N GLY A 155 7.76 4.84 -10.83
CA GLY A 155 8.85 3.98 -11.31
C GLY A 155 8.58 2.47 -11.17
N ILE A 156 7.31 2.06 -11.06
CA ILE A 156 6.94 0.64 -11.11
C ILE A 156 7.07 0.19 -12.56
N MET A 157 7.79 -0.89 -12.78
CA MET A 157 7.93 -1.45 -14.11
C MET A 157 6.61 -2.10 -14.53
N VAL A 158 6.19 -1.87 -15.76
CA VAL A 158 5.10 -2.63 -16.37
C VAL A 158 5.68 -3.43 -17.51
N PHE A 159 5.53 -4.74 -17.39
CA PHE A 159 5.99 -5.75 -18.32
C PHE A 159 4.86 -6.11 -19.27
N ALA A 160 5.13 -6.09 -20.57
CA ALA A 160 4.23 -6.62 -21.58
C ALA A 160 4.86 -7.80 -22.30
N TYR A 161 4.11 -8.89 -22.37
CA TYR A 161 4.47 -10.09 -23.11
C TYR A 161 3.49 -10.27 -24.26
N ILE A 162 4.00 -10.53 -25.47
CA ILE A 162 3.18 -10.96 -26.60
C ILE A 162 2.71 -12.39 -26.33
N LEU A 163 1.42 -12.61 -26.39
CA LEU A 163 0.82 -13.95 -26.25
C LEU A 163 0.76 -14.65 -27.61
N SER A 164 1.23 -15.89 -27.65
CA SER A 164 0.97 -16.85 -28.73
C SER A 164 -0.24 -17.74 -28.36
N SER A 165 -0.58 -18.69 -29.23
CA SER A 165 -1.74 -19.59 -29.04
C SER A 165 -1.68 -20.46 -27.79
N GLU A 166 -0.50 -20.67 -27.20
CA GLU A 166 -0.31 -21.37 -25.94
C GLU A 166 0.40 -20.46 -24.94
N ASP A 167 -0.24 -20.22 -23.81
CA ASP A 167 0.28 -19.29 -22.81
C ASP A 167 1.19 -19.98 -21.80
N THR A 168 2.44 -20.21 -22.21
CA THR A 168 3.49 -20.86 -21.40
C THR A 168 4.41 -19.86 -20.68
N ILE A 169 3.99 -18.59 -20.59
CA ILE A 169 4.86 -17.52 -20.12
C ILE A 169 5.03 -17.61 -18.61
N ASN A 170 6.28 -17.76 -18.18
CA ASN A 170 6.69 -17.65 -16.78
C ASN A 170 7.53 -16.37 -16.57
N PRO A 171 6.97 -15.31 -15.97
CA PRO A 171 7.66 -14.04 -15.72
C PRO A 171 8.89 -14.17 -14.80
N ALA A 172 8.98 -15.22 -13.99
CA ALA A 172 10.16 -15.49 -13.16
C ALA A 172 11.36 -16.03 -13.96
N LEU A 173 11.14 -16.49 -15.19
CA LEU A 173 12.17 -17.10 -16.04
C LEU A 173 12.36 -16.38 -17.38
N ARG A 174 11.39 -15.56 -17.80
CA ARG A 174 11.37 -14.88 -19.10
C ARG A 174 11.19 -13.38 -18.91
N LYS A 175 12.15 -12.60 -19.44
CA LYS A 175 12.05 -11.14 -19.54
C LYS A 175 10.92 -10.70 -20.48
N PRO A 176 10.31 -9.53 -20.26
CA PRO A 176 9.22 -9.02 -21.09
C PRO A 176 9.65 -8.65 -22.50
N ASP A 177 8.69 -8.69 -23.42
CA ASP A 177 8.90 -8.27 -24.81
C ASP A 177 8.96 -6.74 -24.91
N PHE A 178 8.15 -6.03 -24.12
CA PHE A 178 8.14 -4.58 -23.98
C PHE A 178 8.11 -4.17 -22.51
N ILE A 179 8.69 -3.02 -22.22
CA ILE A 179 8.68 -2.41 -20.89
C ILE A 179 8.13 -0.99 -20.95
N THR A 180 7.52 -0.55 -19.85
CA THR A 180 7.29 0.86 -19.53
C THR A 180 7.43 1.02 -18.02
N GLN A 181 7.35 2.25 -17.52
CA GLN A 181 7.34 2.53 -16.10
C GLN A 181 6.25 3.53 -15.74
N THR A 182 5.79 3.49 -14.50
CA THR A 182 4.74 4.40 -14.03
C THR A 182 5.27 5.78 -13.68
N GLY A 183 4.46 6.81 -13.95
CA GLY A 183 4.65 8.17 -13.45
C GLY A 183 4.34 8.30 -11.95
N LYS A 184 4.42 9.53 -11.43
CA LYS A 184 4.21 9.83 -9.99
C LYS A 184 2.82 9.43 -9.47
N ASP A 185 1.82 9.47 -10.32
CA ASP A 185 0.44 9.12 -10.00
C ASP A 185 0.09 7.65 -10.30
N GLY A 186 1.06 6.85 -10.76
CA GLY A 186 0.87 5.45 -11.13
C GLY A 186 0.44 5.25 -12.59
N SER A 187 0.24 6.31 -13.38
CA SER A 187 -0.12 6.17 -14.80
C SER A 187 1.03 5.57 -15.62
N PHE A 188 0.73 4.74 -16.61
CA PHE A 188 1.72 4.19 -17.55
C PHE A 188 1.21 4.19 -18.98
N LEU A 189 2.16 4.19 -19.93
CA LEU A 189 1.90 4.16 -21.36
C LEU A 189 2.87 3.21 -22.06
N PHE A 190 2.33 2.25 -22.79
CA PHE A 190 3.02 1.64 -23.92
C PHE A 190 2.63 2.39 -25.18
N ALA A 191 3.62 2.87 -25.93
CA ALA A 191 3.42 3.58 -27.18
C ALA A 191 4.16 2.83 -28.30
N HIS A 192 3.60 2.86 -29.50
CA HIS A 192 4.19 2.24 -30.68
C HIS A 192 4.48 0.75 -30.51
N ILE A 193 3.49 0.01 -29.97
CA ILE A 193 3.55 -1.46 -29.90
C ILE A 193 2.80 -2.09 -31.08
N PRO A 194 3.22 -3.27 -31.55
CA PRO A 194 2.55 -3.94 -32.66
C PRO A 194 1.11 -4.35 -32.32
N TYR A 195 0.35 -4.73 -33.34
CA TYR A 195 -0.96 -5.34 -33.13
C TYR A 195 -0.78 -6.75 -32.57
N GLY A 196 -1.63 -7.12 -31.61
CA GLY A 196 -1.53 -8.41 -30.95
C GLY A 196 -2.23 -8.47 -29.61
N ILE A 197 -2.15 -9.64 -28.99
CA ILE A 197 -2.66 -9.90 -27.65
C ILE A 197 -1.49 -9.88 -26.68
N TYR A 198 -1.68 -9.21 -25.55
CA TYR A 198 -0.67 -9.00 -24.55
C TYR A 198 -1.08 -9.53 -23.18
N ARG A 199 -0.08 -9.95 -22.42
CA ARG A 199 -0.15 -10.10 -20.97
C ARG A 199 0.64 -8.97 -20.32
N LEU A 200 -0.03 -8.23 -19.44
CA LEU A 200 0.56 -7.16 -18.64
C LEU A 200 0.73 -7.57 -17.18
N ILE A 201 1.89 -7.24 -16.63
CA ILE A 201 2.24 -7.42 -15.23
C ILE A 201 2.98 -6.16 -14.77
N ALA A 202 2.46 -5.46 -13.77
CA ALA A 202 3.21 -4.46 -13.02
C ALA A 202 4.12 -5.19 -12.03
N VAL A 203 5.39 -4.84 -11.97
CA VAL A 203 6.39 -5.43 -11.06
C VAL A 203 7.17 -4.30 -10.39
N ARG A 204 7.16 -4.29 -9.06
CA ARG A 204 8.16 -3.54 -8.30
C ARG A 204 9.41 -4.41 -8.24
N ASP A 205 10.22 -4.30 -9.28
CA ASP A 205 11.43 -5.10 -9.50
C ASP A 205 12.55 -4.61 -8.57
N GLU A 206 12.70 -5.27 -7.42
CA GLU A 206 13.70 -4.90 -6.40
C GLU A 206 15.13 -5.22 -6.86
N TYR A 207 15.31 -6.28 -7.65
CA TYR A 207 16.62 -6.71 -8.16
C TYR A 207 17.02 -6.08 -9.49
N ARG A 208 16.10 -5.34 -10.13
CA ARG A 208 16.30 -4.67 -11.43
C ARG A 208 16.77 -5.62 -12.52
N ASN A 209 16.28 -6.85 -12.50
CA ASN A 209 16.68 -7.91 -13.42
C ASN A 209 15.68 -8.11 -14.57
N LEU A 210 14.55 -7.38 -14.56
CA LEU A 210 13.42 -7.49 -15.50
C LEU A 210 12.75 -8.87 -15.47
N LEU A 211 12.76 -9.53 -14.32
CA LEU A 211 12.01 -10.74 -14.02
C LEU A 211 11.05 -10.46 -12.87
N TYR A 212 10.13 -11.39 -12.63
CA TYR A 212 9.31 -11.38 -11.43
C TYR A 212 9.95 -12.31 -10.37
N ASP A 213 10.52 -11.73 -9.33
CA ASP A 213 11.08 -12.46 -8.20
C ASP A 213 10.02 -12.74 -7.14
N ILE A 214 9.53 -13.98 -7.11
CA ILE A 214 8.49 -14.46 -6.19
C ILE A 214 8.92 -14.16 -4.73
N GLU A 215 7.97 -13.71 -3.90
CA GLU A 215 8.17 -13.26 -2.50
C GLU A 215 9.01 -11.99 -2.30
N VAL A 216 9.79 -11.57 -3.29
CA VAL A 216 10.57 -10.34 -3.23
C VAL A 216 9.73 -9.20 -3.76
N ASP A 217 9.29 -9.32 -5.00
CA ASP A 217 8.64 -8.25 -5.75
C ASP A 217 7.15 -8.15 -5.42
N GLU A 218 6.64 -6.91 -5.45
CA GLU A 218 5.21 -6.67 -5.58
C GLU A 218 4.79 -6.84 -7.04
N TYR A 219 3.62 -7.42 -7.28
CA TYR A 219 3.08 -7.62 -8.63
C TYR A 219 1.66 -7.08 -8.75
N GLY A 220 1.23 -6.74 -9.97
CA GLY A 220 -0.18 -6.52 -10.30
C GLY A 220 -0.49 -7.01 -11.70
N VAL A 221 -1.54 -7.80 -11.89
CA VAL A 221 -1.87 -8.39 -13.20
C VAL A 221 -3.15 -7.80 -13.79
N GLN A 222 -3.30 -7.90 -15.10
CA GLN A 222 -4.49 -7.44 -15.82
C GLN A 222 -5.75 -8.20 -15.40
N SER A 223 -6.90 -7.53 -15.49
CA SER A 223 -8.22 -8.12 -15.21
C SER A 223 -8.99 -8.56 -16.45
N LYS A 224 -8.54 -8.13 -17.64
CA LYS A 224 -9.12 -8.43 -18.94
C LYS A 224 -8.02 -8.75 -19.97
N ILE A 225 -8.42 -9.35 -21.09
CA ILE A 225 -7.54 -9.54 -22.25
C ILE A 225 -7.13 -8.17 -22.80
N ILE A 226 -5.84 -8.00 -23.06
CA ILE A 226 -5.29 -6.81 -23.68
C ILE A 226 -5.03 -7.11 -25.15
N ASN A 227 -5.84 -6.54 -26.04
CA ASN A 227 -5.78 -6.80 -27.47
C ASN A 227 -5.71 -5.48 -28.23
N ILE A 228 -4.72 -5.33 -29.10
CA ILE A 228 -4.55 -4.17 -29.98
C ILE A 228 -4.78 -4.64 -31.42
N THR A 229 -5.67 -3.96 -32.13
CA THR A 229 -6.04 -4.31 -33.50
C THR A 229 -5.93 -3.11 -34.43
N PRO A 230 -5.88 -3.30 -35.75
CA PRO A 230 -5.91 -2.17 -36.70
C PRO A 230 -7.14 -1.27 -36.58
N THR A 231 -8.27 -1.80 -36.08
CA THR A 231 -9.53 -1.07 -35.89
C THR A 231 -9.68 -0.47 -34.49
N ASP A 232 -8.90 -0.95 -33.53
CA ASP A 232 -8.86 -0.46 -32.15
C ASP A 232 -7.40 -0.47 -31.67
N THR A 233 -6.74 0.67 -31.93
CA THR A 233 -5.29 0.81 -31.73
C THR A 233 -4.93 1.23 -30.30
N ILE A 234 -5.90 1.47 -29.42
CA ILE A 234 -5.65 1.99 -28.06
C ILE A 234 -6.45 1.20 -27.03
N CYS A 235 -5.77 0.34 -26.27
CA CYS A 235 -6.37 -0.30 -25.09
C CYS A 235 -6.30 0.64 -23.88
N ARG A 236 -7.46 0.98 -23.30
CA ARG A 236 -7.61 1.85 -22.13
C ARG A 236 -8.15 1.11 -20.90
N GLY A 237 -8.08 1.78 -19.76
CA GLY A 237 -8.63 1.33 -18.48
C GLY A 237 -7.97 0.03 -18.00
N VAL A 238 -6.65 -0.05 -18.16
CA VAL A 238 -5.86 -1.15 -17.61
C VAL A 238 -5.42 -0.80 -16.19
N ASN A 239 -6.23 -1.20 -15.22
CA ASN A 239 -5.95 -0.98 -13.80
C ASN A 239 -5.25 -2.20 -13.21
N LEU A 240 -4.05 -1.99 -12.65
CA LEU A 240 -3.22 -3.01 -12.04
C LEU A 240 -3.03 -2.66 -10.57
N LYS A 241 -3.56 -3.45 -9.64
CA LYS A 241 -3.32 -3.23 -8.20
C LYS A 241 -2.19 -4.11 -7.72
N LEU A 242 -1.19 -3.48 -7.10
CA LEU A 242 -0.07 -4.20 -6.52
C LEU A 242 -0.54 -5.10 -5.38
N ALA A 243 0.02 -6.29 -5.34
CA ALA A 243 -0.10 -7.31 -4.32
C ALA A 243 1.28 -7.93 -4.13
N LYS A 244 1.38 -8.84 -3.16
CA LYS A 244 2.62 -9.57 -2.91
C LYS A 244 2.26 -11.04 -2.74
N GLU A 245 2.96 -11.89 -3.47
CA GLU A 245 2.75 -13.33 -3.36
C GLU A 245 3.47 -13.80 -2.10
N ASP A 246 2.71 -14.48 -1.26
CA ASP A 246 3.19 -15.05 -0.01
C ASP A 246 3.11 -16.57 -0.14
N THR A 247 4.26 -17.22 -0.33
CA THR A 247 4.34 -18.68 -0.57
C THR A 247 5.03 -19.42 0.58
N THR A 248 5.46 -18.69 1.60
CA THR A 248 6.20 -19.21 2.73
C THR A 248 5.31 -19.17 3.97
N GLY A 249 5.19 -20.31 4.63
CA GLY A 249 4.53 -20.35 5.93
C GLY A 249 5.36 -19.67 7.00
N PRO A 250 4.74 -19.29 8.12
CA PRO A 250 5.40 -18.59 9.20
C PRO A 250 6.53 -19.44 9.77
N ALA A 251 7.62 -18.78 10.18
CA ALA A 251 8.72 -19.39 10.90
C ALA A 251 8.68 -19.00 12.38
N LEU A 252 8.96 -19.95 13.27
CA LEU A 252 9.13 -19.66 14.69
C LEU A 252 10.49 -19.00 14.91
N VAL A 253 10.49 -17.70 15.22
CA VAL A 253 11.70 -16.88 15.34
C VAL A 253 12.27 -16.98 16.75
N LYS A 254 11.42 -16.89 17.77
CA LYS A 254 11.85 -16.85 19.17
C LYS A 254 10.78 -17.41 20.09
N VAL A 255 11.21 -18.10 21.13
CA VAL A 255 10.35 -18.48 22.26
C VAL A 255 11.06 -18.09 23.55
N GLY A 256 10.34 -17.53 24.50
CA GLY A 256 10.91 -17.22 25.81
C GLY A 256 9.84 -17.07 26.89
N PRO A 257 10.17 -17.39 28.15
CA PRO A 257 9.24 -17.23 29.23
C PRO A 257 9.14 -15.76 29.66
N VAL A 258 7.92 -15.34 29.99
CA VAL A 258 7.65 -14.05 30.64
C VAL A 258 7.72 -14.20 32.17
N ASP A 259 7.25 -15.36 32.65
CA ASP A 259 7.23 -15.84 34.02
C ASP A 259 7.13 -17.38 34.03
N GLN A 260 6.96 -17.98 35.21
CA GLN A 260 6.92 -19.43 35.39
C GLN A 260 5.70 -20.16 34.79
N HIS A 261 4.73 -19.44 34.20
CA HIS A 261 3.56 -20.01 33.53
C HIS A 261 3.31 -19.45 32.14
N HIS A 262 3.88 -18.29 31.78
CA HIS A 262 3.70 -17.68 30.47
C HIS A 262 4.94 -17.76 29.61
N ILE A 263 4.73 -18.08 28.33
CA ILE A 263 5.74 -17.92 27.29
C ILE A 263 5.18 -17.06 26.16
N ILE A 264 6.07 -16.35 25.47
CA ILE A 264 5.77 -15.69 24.20
C ILE A 264 6.53 -16.43 23.10
N ALA A 265 5.79 -16.92 22.12
CA ALA A 265 6.31 -17.43 20.86
C ALA A 265 6.13 -16.34 19.78
N GLU A 266 7.24 -15.86 19.22
CA GLU A 266 7.28 -14.87 18.14
C GLU A 266 7.55 -15.56 16.80
N PHE A 267 6.73 -15.24 15.80
CA PHE A 267 6.81 -15.74 14.44
C PHE A 267 7.34 -14.65 13.47
N SER A 268 7.73 -15.06 12.27
CA SER A 268 8.21 -14.16 11.21
C SER A 268 7.15 -13.15 10.74
N GLU A 269 5.88 -13.47 10.92
CA GLU A 269 4.74 -12.78 10.32
C GLU A 269 3.44 -12.99 11.09
N SER A 270 2.37 -12.33 10.65
CA SER A 270 1.07 -12.39 11.31
C SER A 270 0.45 -13.78 11.18
N ILE A 271 -0.07 -14.30 12.29
CA ILE A 271 -0.62 -15.65 12.36
C ILE A 271 -2.15 -15.61 12.26
N ASP A 272 -2.74 -16.55 11.52
CA ASP A 272 -4.18 -16.81 11.53
C ASP A 272 -4.62 -17.19 12.96
N PRO A 273 -5.45 -16.38 13.63
CA PRO A 273 -5.92 -16.66 14.99
C PRO A 273 -6.59 -18.03 15.14
N VAL A 274 -7.23 -18.54 14.08
CA VAL A 274 -7.94 -19.82 14.08
C VAL A 274 -6.99 -21.01 14.11
N SER A 275 -5.76 -20.84 13.63
CA SER A 275 -4.72 -21.87 13.66
C SER A 275 -4.11 -22.06 15.06
N ILE A 276 -4.27 -21.09 15.96
CA ILE A 276 -3.69 -21.11 17.30
C ILE A 276 -4.60 -21.85 18.26
N LYS A 277 -4.16 -23.03 18.69
CA LYS A 277 -4.83 -23.86 19.70
C LYS A 277 -3.79 -24.58 20.53
N PRO A 278 -4.06 -24.89 21.82
CA PRO A 278 -3.16 -25.73 22.62
C PRO A 278 -2.77 -27.04 21.91
N SER A 279 -3.70 -27.68 21.20
CA SER A 279 -3.46 -28.92 20.45
C SER A 279 -2.51 -28.77 19.24
N ALA A 280 -2.29 -27.54 18.76
CA ALA A 280 -1.33 -27.24 17.71
C ALA A 280 0.09 -27.06 18.27
N LEU A 281 0.24 -26.99 19.60
CA LEU A 281 1.49 -26.67 20.26
C LEU A 281 1.94 -27.85 21.15
N SER A 282 3.24 -28.00 21.33
CA SER A 282 3.82 -28.99 22.24
C SER A 282 5.04 -28.38 22.92
N ILE A 283 5.18 -28.61 24.22
CA ILE A 283 6.36 -28.22 24.99
C ILE A 283 6.89 -29.46 25.69
N LYS A 284 8.17 -29.79 25.47
CA LYS A 284 8.80 -30.95 26.10
C LYS A 284 10.17 -30.58 26.64
N ASP A 285 10.52 -31.10 27.80
CA ASP A 285 11.90 -31.04 28.28
C ASP A 285 12.83 -31.73 27.26
N THR A 286 13.96 -31.10 26.96
CA THR A 286 14.94 -31.57 25.97
C THR A 286 15.75 -32.80 26.42
N VAL A 287 15.73 -33.14 27.70
CA VAL A 287 16.49 -34.26 28.29
C VAL A 287 15.59 -35.48 28.49
N ASP A 288 14.52 -35.34 29.28
CA ASP A 288 13.65 -36.46 29.65
C ASP A 288 12.42 -36.62 28.75
N ASN A 289 12.19 -35.67 27.82
CA ASN A 289 11.02 -35.61 26.92
C ASN A 289 9.66 -35.56 27.64
N ILE A 290 9.64 -35.17 28.92
CA ILE A 290 8.39 -34.97 29.66
C ILE A 290 7.68 -33.74 29.10
N GLU A 291 6.39 -33.89 28.83
CA GLU A 291 5.54 -32.83 28.29
C GLU A 291 5.14 -31.83 29.37
N LEU A 292 5.32 -30.54 29.08
CA LEU A 292 4.79 -29.44 29.87
C LEU A 292 3.40 -29.09 29.32
N TYR A 293 2.38 -29.28 30.16
CA TYR A 293 0.99 -29.07 29.76
C TYR A 293 0.72 -27.60 29.37
N ILE A 294 -0.09 -27.40 28.32
CA ILE A 294 -0.50 -26.08 27.83
C ILE A 294 -1.99 -25.87 28.18
N TYR A 295 -2.29 -24.85 28.98
CA TYR A 295 -3.65 -24.48 29.35
C TYR A 295 -4.35 -23.66 28.27
N SER A 296 -3.63 -22.72 27.65
CA SER A 296 -4.20 -21.80 26.66
C SER A 296 -3.12 -21.30 25.69
N ALA A 297 -3.55 -20.89 24.50
CA ALA A 297 -2.70 -20.24 23.51
C ALA A 297 -3.55 -19.22 22.73
N TYR A 298 -3.06 -17.99 22.61
CA TYR A 298 -3.79 -16.92 21.93
C TYR A 298 -2.84 -15.83 21.40
N LEU A 299 -3.29 -15.07 20.40
CA LEU A 299 -2.52 -13.94 19.88
C LEU A 299 -2.38 -12.82 20.90
N LEU A 300 -1.18 -12.26 20.98
CA LEU A 300 -0.91 -11.04 21.71
C LEU A 300 -1.56 -9.86 20.98
N THR A 301 -2.45 -9.12 21.65
CA THR A 301 -3.19 -8.01 21.04
C THR A 301 -2.30 -6.92 20.44
N SER A 302 -1.12 -6.67 21.01
CA SER A 302 -0.16 -5.68 20.52
C SER A 302 0.71 -6.16 19.35
N SER A 303 0.69 -7.46 19.03
CA SER A 303 1.54 -8.06 18.01
C SER A 303 0.85 -9.28 17.38
N PRO A 304 0.30 -9.16 16.15
CA PRO A 304 -0.39 -10.27 15.47
C PRO A 304 0.54 -11.42 15.05
N LYS A 305 1.86 -11.26 15.20
CA LYS A 305 2.88 -12.28 14.97
C LYS A 305 3.37 -12.97 16.25
N SER A 306 2.78 -12.64 17.41
CA SER A 306 3.20 -13.17 18.70
C SER A 306 2.06 -13.93 19.37
N VAL A 307 2.36 -15.12 19.86
CA VAL A 307 1.42 -16.00 20.56
C VAL A 307 1.83 -16.07 22.03
N VAL A 308 0.89 -15.75 22.91
CA VAL A 308 1.00 -16.01 24.35
C VAL A 308 0.55 -17.44 24.59
N VAL A 309 1.35 -18.21 25.31
CA VAL A 309 1.01 -19.59 25.69
C VAL A 309 1.09 -19.71 27.20
N VAL A 310 0.00 -20.17 27.79
CA VAL A 310 -0.16 -20.39 29.22
C VAL A 310 0.12 -21.86 29.50
N THR A 311 1.00 -22.13 30.45
CA THR A 311 1.60 -23.45 30.69
C THR A 311 1.45 -23.87 32.15
N ALA A 312 1.63 -25.17 32.41
CA ALA A 312 1.92 -25.67 33.76
C ALA A 312 3.23 -25.06 34.30
N LEU A 313 3.46 -25.22 35.60
CA LEU A 313 4.64 -24.65 36.27
C LEU A 313 5.93 -25.08 35.56
N GLN A 314 6.67 -24.09 35.08
CA GLN A 314 7.96 -24.29 34.44
C GLN A 314 9.04 -24.54 35.50
N ASP A 315 9.98 -25.42 35.18
CA ASP A 315 11.21 -25.60 35.95
C ASP A 315 12.31 -24.70 35.38
N SER A 316 12.86 -23.81 36.21
CA SER A 316 13.89 -22.85 35.80
C SER A 316 15.24 -23.48 35.47
N THR A 317 15.45 -24.74 35.88
CA THR A 317 16.67 -25.50 35.60
C THR A 317 16.59 -26.28 34.30
N LYS A 318 15.38 -26.43 33.72
CA LYS A 318 15.14 -27.22 32.51
C LYS A 318 15.18 -26.35 31.26
N ILE A 319 15.64 -26.95 30.17
CA ILE A 319 15.51 -26.41 28.81
C ILE A 319 14.38 -27.17 28.12
N TYR A 320 13.38 -26.42 27.68
CA TYR A 320 12.22 -26.93 26.98
C TYR A 320 12.34 -26.69 25.48
N ARG A 321 11.86 -27.63 24.69
CA ARG A 321 11.59 -27.50 23.26
C ARG A 321 10.12 -27.17 23.06
N PHE A 322 9.86 -26.01 22.47
CA PHE A 322 8.57 -25.61 21.96
C PHE A 322 8.45 -26.05 20.50
N ILE A 323 7.30 -26.62 20.12
CA ILE A 323 6.97 -27.06 18.77
C ILE A 323 5.59 -26.51 18.41
N ALA A 324 5.48 -25.87 17.25
CA ALA A 324 4.24 -25.34 16.68
C ALA A 324 3.88 -26.11 15.40
N ASN A 325 2.84 -26.93 15.42
CA ASN A 325 2.38 -27.70 14.28
C ASN A 325 1.13 -27.10 13.66
N ASN A 326 1.02 -27.09 12.34
CA ASN A 326 -0.16 -26.62 11.61
C ASN A 326 -0.57 -25.15 11.91
N ILE A 327 0.35 -24.34 12.44
CA ILE A 327 0.18 -22.89 12.52
C ILE A 327 0.20 -22.32 11.11
N ARG A 328 -0.71 -21.38 10.82
CA ARG A 328 -0.83 -20.72 9.52
C ARG A 328 -0.66 -19.22 9.64
N ASP A 329 -0.10 -18.59 8.62
CA ASP A 329 -0.21 -17.13 8.46
C ASP A 329 -1.61 -16.73 7.99
N THR A 330 -1.80 -15.43 7.77
CA THR A 330 -3.06 -14.86 7.26
C THR A 330 -3.32 -15.14 5.77
N ALA A 331 -2.31 -15.57 5.01
CA ALA A 331 -2.44 -16.02 3.62
C ALA A 331 -2.80 -17.52 3.53
N GLY A 332 -2.72 -18.24 4.66
CA GLY A 332 -3.05 -19.65 4.78
C GLY A 332 -1.85 -20.60 4.63
N ASN A 333 -0.61 -20.10 4.46
CA ASN A 333 0.55 -20.98 4.36
C ASN A 333 0.89 -21.58 5.71
N VAL A 334 1.28 -22.86 5.71
CA VAL A 334 1.50 -23.65 6.93
C VAL A 334 2.98 -23.61 7.33
N ILE A 335 3.23 -23.46 8.63
CA ILE A 335 4.58 -23.58 9.22
C ILE A 335 5.24 -24.91 8.82
N ARG A 336 6.47 -24.83 8.30
CA ARG A 336 7.23 -26.01 7.87
C ARG A 336 8.02 -26.59 9.04
N GLU A 337 8.17 -27.91 9.09
CA GLU A 337 8.84 -28.62 10.21
C GLU A 337 10.23 -28.07 10.54
N LYS A 338 11.02 -27.67 9.53
CA LYS A 338 12.36 -27.11 9.77
C LYS A 338 12.37 -25.78 10.54
N PHE A 339 11.23 -25.09 10.60
CA PHE A 339 11.05 -23.77 11.22
C PHE A 339 10.06 -23.78 12.39
N ASN A 340 9.60 -24.97 12.80
CA ASN A 340 8.46 -25.09 13.70
C ASN A 340 8.83 -25.22 15.17
N SER A 341 10.13 -25.28 15.49
CA SER A 341 10.60 -25.54 16.84
C SER A 341 11.71 -24.61 17.28
N SER A 342 11.71 -24.31 18.57
CA SER A 342 12.72 -23.49 19.24
C SER A 342 12.88 -23.98 20.68
N VAL A 343 14.00 -23.64 21.32
CA VAL A 343 14.25 -23.99 22.72
C VAL A 343 14.24 -22.75 23.59
N PHE A 344 13.78 -22.91 24.83
CA PHE A 344 13.82 -21.87 25.84
C PHE A 344 14.15 -22.48 27.20
N GLN A 345 14.85 -21.73 28.05
CA GLN A 345 15.03 -22.10 29.46
C GLN A 345 13.74 -21.75 30.21
N GLY A 346 13.25 -22.65 31.06
CA GLY A 346 12.10 -22.35 31.91
C GLY A 346 12.36 -21.18 32.86
N SER A 347 11.30 -20.57 33.39
CA SER A 347 11.42 -19.47 34.34
C SER A 347 10.93 -19.86 35.73
N GLY A 348 11.63 -19.40 36.76
CA GLY A 348 11.20 -19.46 38.16
C GLY A 348 10.65 -18.12 38.65
N LYS A 349 10.49 -17.15 37.74
CA LYS A 349 9.94 -15.83 38.09
C LYS A 349 8.47 -16.03 38.44
N ALA A 350 8.15 -15.77 39.69
CA ALA A 350 6.79 -15.91 40.20
C ALA A 350 5.80 -15.09 39.37
N TYR A 351 4.64 -15.70 39.08
CA TYR A 351 3.49 -14.99 38.56
C TYR A 351 2.73 -14.39 39.74
N ILE A 352 2.71 -13.05 39.83
CA ILE A 352 2.12 -12.31 40.96
C ILE A 352 1.02 -11.36 40.46
N LEU A 353 0.61 -11.48 39.20
CA LEU A 353 -0.42 -10.60 38.63
C LEU A 353 -1.80 -11.16 38.92
N GLU A 354 -2.68 -10.27 39.34
CA GLU A 354 -4.10 -10.56 39.41
C GLU A 354 -4.71 -10.43 38.03
N PRO A 355 -5.80 -11.16 37.75
CA PRO A 355 -6.50 -10.98 36.48
C PRO A 355 -7.08 -9.55 36.43
N GLU A 356 -6.81 -8.86 35.33
CA GLU A 356 -7.17 -7.47 35.14
C GLU A 356 -7.75 -7.24 33.74
N LEU A 357 -8.53 -6.17 33.63
CA LEU A 357 -9.00 -5.69 32.34
C LEU A 357 -7.89 -4.84 31.71
N SER A 358 -7.33 -5.31 30.58
CA SER A 358 -6.24 -4.63 29.89
C SER A 358 -6.74 -3.43 29.09
N THR A 359 -7.70 -3.63 28.19
CA THR A 359 -8.28 -2.55 27.39
C THR A 359 -9.73 -2.82 27.05
N VAL A 360 -10.47 -1.73 26.80
CA VAL A 360 -11.78 -1.74 26.16
C VAL A 360 -11.67 -0.79 24.96
N SER A 361 -12.22 -1.16 23.79
CA SER A 361 -12.11 -0.35 22.58
C SER A 361 -12.77 1.03 22.69
N ILE A 362 -13.68 1.19 23.65
CA ILE A 362 -14.24 2.47 24.05
C ILE A 362 -13.61 2.97 25.35
N THR A 363 -13.42 4.29 25.45
CA THR A 363 -13.08 4.94 26.71
C THR A 363 -14.34 5.36 27.44
N ASP A 364 -14.27 5.51 28.76
CA ASP A 364 -15.40 6.06 29.51
C ASP A 364 -15.71 7.49 29.04
N SER A 365 -17.00 7.80 29.00
CA SER A 365 -17.56 9.07 28.53
C SER A 365 -17.19 9.44 27.08
N CYS A 366 -16.89 8.45 26.22
CA CYS A 366 -16.62 8.73 24.80
C CYS A 366 -17.92 9.10 24.04
N LYS A 367 -17.74 9.78 22.91
CA LYS A 367 -18.82 10.18 22.00
C LYS A 367 -18.57 9.61 20.61
N ASP A 368 -19.56 9.80 19.73
CA ASP A 368 -19.52 9.44 18.32
C ASP A 368 -19.31 7.94 18.05
N VAL A 369 -19.81 7.10 18.96
CA VAL A 369 -19.81 5.64 18.80
C VAL A 369 -20.92 5.25 17.82
N GLU A 370 -20.62 4.38 16.85
CA GLU A 370 -21.64 3.95 15.89
C GLU A 370 -22.75 3.13 16.59
N PRO A 371 -24.03 3.27 16.19
CA PRO A 371 -25.15 2.55 16.79
C PRO A 371 -25.01 1.02 16.87
N GLN A 372 -24.18 0.40 16.03
CA GLN A 372 -23.86 -1.03 16.08
C GLN A 372 -22.35 -1.30 16.13
N GLU A 373 -21.57 -0.40 16.74
CA GLU A 373 -20.14 -0.61 16.95
C GLU A 373 -19.88 -1.95 17.68
N GLU A 374 -18.89 -2.72 17.23
CA GLU A 374 -18.43 -3.92 17.96
C GLU A 374 -17.42 -3.47 19.03
N ILE A 375 -17.78 -3.61 20.30
CA ILE A 375 -16.91 -3.27 21.43
C ILE A 375 -16.02 -4.46 21.76
N LYS A 376 -14.70 -4.21 21.75
CA LYS A 376 -13.67 -5.20 22.08
C LYS A 376 -13.18 -5.01 23.50
N ILE A 377 -13.17 -6.10 24.27
CA ILE A 377 -12.76 -6.17 25.67
C ILE A 377 -11.58 -7.13 25.74
N VAL A 378 -10.44 -6.65 26.25
CA VAL A 378 -9.17 -7.39 26.29
C VAL A 378 -8.74 -7.54 27.73
N PHE A 379 -8.41 -8.76 28.15
CA PHE A 379 -7.92 -9.09 29.48
C PHE A 379 -6.39 -9.14 29.50
N SER A 380 -5.81 -8.95 30.69
CA SER A 380 -4.36 -9.10 30.88
C SER A 380 -3.87 -10.53 30.67
N ASP A 381 -4.78 -11.51 30.78
CA ASP A 381 -4.45 -12.93 30.74
C ASP A 381 -5.66 -13.79 30.28
N ALA A 382 -5.44 -15.09 30.07
CA ALA A 382 -6.46 -16.05 29.68
C ALA A 382 -7.55 -16.24 30.73
N ILE A 383 -8.80 -16.26 30.26
CA ILE A 383 -10.01 -16.49 31.05
C ILE A 383 -10.48 -17.93 30.82
N LYS A 384 -10.57 -18.69 31.91
CA LYS A 384 -11.00 -20.10 31.92
C LYS A 384 -12.51 -20.24 32.05
N GLU A 385 -13.10 -19.68 33.10
CA GLU A 385 -14.56 -19.69 33.26
C GLU A 385 -15.19 -18.42 32.71
N LYS A 386 -16.06 -18.59 31.72
CA LYS A 386 -16.60 -17.51 30.88
C LYS A 386 -18.11 -17.35 31.06
N LYS A 387 -18.55 -17.04 32.28
CA LYS A 387 -19.97 -16.74 32.56
C LYS A 387 -20.36 -15.38 31.95
N ASP A 388 -21.65 -15.14 31.76
CA ASP A 388 -22.12 -13.88 31.19
C ASP A 388 -21.86 -12.69 32.12
N PHE A 389 -21.01 -11.77 31.66
CA PHE A 389 -20.46 -10.70 32.45
C PHE A 389 -20.62 -9.31 31.83
N ALA A 390 -20.95 -9.20 30.54
CA ALA A 390 -20.99 -7.92 29.84
C ALA A 390 -22.42 -7.54 29.46
N PHE A 391 -22.86 -6.36 29.87
CA PHE A 391 -24.21 -5.86 29.69
C PHE A 391 -24.16 -4.41 29.22
N VAL A 392 -25.02 -4.04 28.28
CA VAL A 392 -25.19 -2.63 27.87
C VAL A 392 -26.58 -2.20 28.27
N PHE A 393 -26.70 -1.02 28.87
CA PHE A 393 -27.97 -0.43 29.25
C PHE A 393 -28.17 0.89 28.50
N ASN A 394 -29.42 1.20 28.15
CA ASN A 394 -29.78 2.51 27.61
C ASN A 394 -29.92 3.57 28.72
N ASP A 395 -30.27 4.79 28.33
CA ASP A 395 -30.48 5.95 29.21
C ASP A 395 -31.63 5.76 30.23
N LYS A 396 -32.55 4.82 29.97
CA LYS A 396 -33.63 4.42 30.87
C LYS A 396 -33.25 3.27 31.82
N GLY A 397 -32.05 2.71 31.68
CA GLY A 397 -31.58 1.57 32.45
C GLY A 397 -32.12 0.22 31.96
N GLU A 398 -32.70 0.16 30.76
CA GLU A 398 -33.14 -1.09 30.12
C GLU A 398 -31.93 -1.76 29.44
N GLU A 399 -31.84 -3.09 29.56
CA GLU A 399 -30.76 -3.85 28.94
C GLU A 399 -30.92 -3.95 27.42
N VAL A 400 -29.83 -3.71 26.69
CA VAL A 400 -29.71 -3.87 25.25
C VAL A 400 -29.28 -5.31 24.94
N PRO A 401 -30.04 -6.05 24.09
CA PRO A 401 -29.61 -7.32 23.52
C PRO A 401 -28.28 -7.23 22.73
N LEU A 402 -27.36 -8.16 23.02
CA LEU A 402 -26.01 -8.18 22.44
C LEU A 402 -25.69 -9.53 21.82
N ARG A 403 -25.09 -9.50 20.62
CA ARG A 403 -24.27 -10.61 20.12
C ARG A 403 -22.95 -10.60 20.87
N LYS A 404 -22.63 -11.74 21.49
CA LYS A 404 -21.45 -11.92 22.34
C LYS A 404 -20.60 -13.07 21.80
N LYS A 405 -19.29 -12.87 21.62
CA LYS A 405 -18.37 -13.93 21.20
C LYS A 405 -16.99 -13.74 21.82
N TRP A 406 -16.36 -14.85 22.21
CA TRP A 406 -14.94 -14.87 22.53
C TRP A 406 -14.15 -15.05 21.24
N LEU A 407 -13.24 -14.13 20.95
CA LEU A 407 -12.32 -14.26 19.82
C LEU A 407 -11.22 -15.28 20.15
N ASN A 408 -10.75 -15.27 21.40
CA ASN A 408 -9.82 -16.23 22.00
C ASN A 408 -10.00 -16.23 23.53
N ASP A 409 -9.07 -16.77 24.31
CA ASP A 409 -9.20 -16.83 25.77
C ASP A 409 -8.96 -15.49 26.50
N ALA A 410 -8.43 -14.46 25.83
CA ALA A 410 -8.17 -13.15 26.44
C ALA A 410 -8.92 -11.99 25.77
N VAL A 411 -9.69 -12.25 24.71
CA VAL A 411 -10.40 -11.22 23.92
C VAL A 411 -11.86 -11.58 23.75
N PHE A 412 -12.73 -10.70 24.22
CA PHE A 412 -14.18 -10.80 24.12
C PHE A 412 -14.76 -9.66 23.28
N LEU A 413 -15.74 -9.97 22.45
CA LEU A 413 -16.38 -9.05 21.52
C LEU A 413 -17.89 -9.01 21.81
N ILE A 414 -18.43 -7.80 21.94
CA ILE A 414 -19.87 -7.55 22.06
C ILE A 414 -20.34 -6.61 20.97
N LYS A 415 -21.53 -6.85 20.41
CA LYS A 415 -22.14 -5.99 19.40
C LYS A 415 -23.65 -5.91 19.63
N PRO A 416 -24.28 -4.72 19.59
CA PRO A 416 -25.74 -4.61 19.61
C PRO A 416 -26.41 -5.47 18.52
N GLU A 417 -27.55 -6.08 18.87
CA GLU A 417 -28.36 -6.85 17.90
C GLU A 417 -29.15 -5.96 16.93
N TYR A 418 -29.42 -4.71 17.33
CA TYR A 418 -30.09 -3.68 16.55
C TYR A 418 -29.35 -2.35 16.65
N GLU A 419 -29.70 -1.40 15.77
CA GLU A 419 -29.14 -0.05 15.80
C GLU A 419 -29.60 0.69 17.06
N LEU A 420 -28.66 1.06 17.91
CA LEU A 420 -28.93 1.89 19.08
C LEU A 420 -29.44 3.28 18.67
N LYS A 421 -30.29 3.86 19.51
CA LYS A 421 -30.81 5.21 19.27
C LYS A 421 -29.66 6.22 19.34
N GLY A 422 -29.47 7.04 18.31
CA GLY A 422 -28.45 8.09 18.26
C GLY A 422 -28.62 9.17 19.33
N SER A 423 -27.56 9.93 19.59
CA SER A 423 -27.47 10.96 20.65
C SER A 423 -27.95 10.46 22.02
N THR A 424 -27.80 9.17 22.27
CA THR A 424 -28.24 8.54 23.50
C THR A 424 -27.03 7.96 24.22
N TRP A 425 -26.93 8.28 25.50
CA TRP A 425 -25.94 7.71 26.39
C TRP A 425 -26.32 6.28 26.74
N HIS A 426 -25.35 5.39 26.60
CA HIS A 426 -25.44 4.01 26.99
C HIS A 426 -24.38 3.72 28.05
N LYS A 427 -24.64 2.70 28.87
CA LYS A 427 -23.74 2.26 29.93
C LYS A 427 -23.37 0.81 29.72
N LEU A 428 -22.12 0.55 29.37
CA LEU A 428 -21.51 -0.77 29.42
C LEU A 428 -21.16 -1.09 30.88
N ARG A 429 -21.65 -2.21 31.38
CA ARG A 429 -21.34 -2.80 32.68
C ARG A 429 -20.61 -4.12 32.48
N LEU A 430 -19.48 -4.30 33.13
CA LEU A 430 -18.69 -5.53 33.13
C LEU A 430 -18.62 -6.11 34.56
N ASP A 431 -19.27 -7.25 34.79
CA ASP A 431 -19.29 -8.02 36.04
C ASP A 431 -18.11 -9.02 36.09
N LEU A 432 -16.88 -8.51 36.16
CA LEU A 432 -15.63 -9.28 36.13
C LEU A 432 -15.53 -10.39 37.20
N TYR A 433 -16.27 -10.31 38.31
CA TYR A 433 -16.26 -11.34 39.37
C TYR A 433 -16.88 -12.66 38.91
N LYS A 434 -17.63 -12.62 37.81
CA LYS A 434 -18.21 -13.81 37.18
C LYS A 434 -17.17 -14.58 36.35
N LEU A 435 -16.01 -14.00 36.12
CA LEU A 435 -14.91 -14.61 35.38
C LEU A 435 -13.89 -15.22 36.33
N ILE A 436 -13.25 -16.29 35.88
CA ILE A 436 -12.12 -16.93 36.55
C ILE A 436 -10.98 -17.07 35.53
N SER A 437 -9.78 -16.62 35.89
CA SER A 437 -8.59 -16.75 35.05
C SER A 437 -8.10 -18.19 34.98
N TRP A 438 -7.14 -18.44 34.09
CA TRP A 438 -6.53 -19.76 33.90
C TRP A 438 -5.99 -20.39 35.21
N ASN A 439 -5.51 -19.58 36.15
CA ASN A 439 -4.94 -19.99 37.44
C ASN A 439 -5.93 -19.99 38.62
N ASP A 440 -7.24 -20.06 38.35
CA ASP A 440 -8.29 -20.10 39.37
C ASP A 440 -8.44 -18.84 40.24
N LEU A 441 -7.78 -17.74 39.87
CA LEU A 441 -7.97 -16.45 40.53
C LEU A 441 -9.25 -15.77 40.05
N LYS A 442 -9.89 -15.07 41.00
CA LYS A 442 -11.04 -14.20 40.76
C LYS A 442 -10.59 -12.74 40.76
N PHE A 443 -11.30 -11.89 40.03
CA PHE A 443 -11.13 -10.45 40.09
C PHE A 443 -11.54 -9.89 41.46
N LYS A 444 -10.67 -9.11 42.12
CA LYS A 444 -10.84 -8.66 43.52
C LYS A 444 -11.96 -7.62 43.75
N ASP A 445 -12.18 -6.71 42.81
CA ASP A 445 -13.28 -5.74 42.83
C ASP A 445 -13.68 -5.39 41.39
N SER A 446 -14.94 -5.59 41.07
CA SER A 446 -15.22 -6.47 39.93
C SER A 446 -16.31 -5.96 38.99
N VAL A 447 -16.99 -4.87 39.32
CA VAL A 447 -17.92 -4.24 38.39
C VAL A 447 -17.27 -3.00 37.79
N LYS A 448 -17.06 -3.00 36.47
CA LYS A 448 -16.58 -1.83 35.72
C LYS A 448 -17.72 -1.22 34.92
N PHE A 449 -17.69 0.09 34.76
CA PHE A 449 -18.65 0.84 33.97
C PHE A 449 -17.95 1.71 32.94
N TYR A 450 -18.52 1.77 31.74
CA TYR A 450 -18.11 2.68 30.67
C TYR A 450 -19.37 3.33 30.09
N SER A 451 -19.41 4.65 30.08
CA SER A 451 -20.47 5.41 29.44
C SER A 451 -20.04 5.77 28.02
N PHE A 452 -20.93 5.63 27.05
CA PHE A 452 -20.65 6.07 25.67
C PHE A 452 -21.89 6.69 25.04
N GLU A 453 -21.69 7.74 24.26
CA GLU A 453 -22.73 8.39 23.48
C GLU A 453 -22.67 7.87 22.04
N THR A 454 -23.82 7.39 21.57
CA THR A 454 -23.97 7.00 20.17
C THR A 454 -24.11 8.24 19.29
N ILE A 455 -23.48 8.21 18.12
CA ILE A 455 -23.59 9.31 17.16
C ILE A 455 -25.05 9.49 16.71
N ASP A 456 -25.46 10.73 16.53
CA ASP A 456 -26.79 11.06 16.01
C ASP A 456 -26.95 10.61 14.55
N ALA A 457 -28.14 10.15 14.19
CA ALA A 457 -28.49 9.94 12.79
C ALA A 457 -28.40 11.26 12.00
N GLU A 458 -28.71 12.40 12.63
CA GLU A 458 -28.56 13.71 12.01
C GLU A 458 -27.08 14.18 11.88
N SER A 459 -26.13 13.47 12.46
CA SER A 459 -24.69 13.75 12.24
C SER A 459 -24.15 13.00 11.03
N TYR A 460 -24.88 12.01 10.53
CA TYR A 460 -24.53 11.32 9.31
C TYR A 460 -24.83 12.16 8.07
N SER A 461 -24.16 11.77 7.00
CA SER A 461 -24.47 12.14 5.64
C SER A 461 -24.40 10.90 4.77
N SER A 462 -24.75 11.03 3.51
CA SER A 462 -24.68 9.93 2.56
C SER A 462 -23.88 10.29 1.32
N ILE A 463 -23.34 9.24 0.68
CA ILE A 463 -22.86 9.32 -0.70
C ILE A 463 -23.68 8.32 -1.52
N SER A 464 -24.33 8.80 -2.58
CA SER A 464 -25.02 7.96 -3.54
C SER A 464 -24.52 8.22 -4.96
N GLY A 465 -24.58 7.19 -5.78
CA GLY A 465 -23.98 7.24 -7.10
C GLY A 465 -24.22 6.00 -7.93
N MET A 466 -23.52 5.96 -9.05
CA MET A 466 -23.56 4.85 -10.00
C MET A 466 -22.15 4.49 -10.44
N VAL A 467 -21.88 3.18 -10.47
CA VAL A 467 -20.74 2.60 -11.16
C VAL A 467 -21.13 2.42 -12.62
N CYS A 468 -20.45 3.10 -13.54
CA CYS A 468 -20.64 2.92 -14.99
C CYS A 468 -19.93 1.64 -15.44
N PHE A 469 -20.51 0.84 -16.33
CA PHE A 469 -19.93 -0.41 -16.83
C PHE A 469 -20.38 -0.69 -18.28
N ASP A 470 -19.62 -1.49 -19.02
CA ASP A 470 -19.84 -1.73 -20.45
C ASP A 470 -20.81 -2.90 -20.75
N SER A 471 -21.09 -3.76 -19.75
CA SER A 471 -22.03 -4.88 -19.89
C SER A 471 -23.49 -4.45 -19.73
N THR A 472 -24.44 -5.34 -20.04
CA THR A 472 -25.88 -5.09 -19.83
C THR A 472 -26.31 -5.15 -18.37
N THR A 473 -25.56 -5.89 -17.55
CA THR A 473 -25.79 -6.03 -16.10
C THR A 473 -24.46 -6.04 -15.36
N LEU A 474 -24.43 -5.43 -14.18
CA LEU A 474 -23.30 -5.49 -13.25
C LEU A 474 -23.57 -6.56 -12.19
N GLU A 475 -22.68 -7.53 -12.09
CA GLU A 475 -22.79 -8.60 -11.09
C GLU A 475 -21.70 -8.46 -10.04
N ASN A 476 -22.05 -8.70 -8.79
CA ASN A 476 -21.13 -8.75 -7.64
C ASN A 476 -20.15 -7.57 -7.55
N CYS A 477 -20.61 -6.34 -7.83
CA CYS A 477 -19.78 -5.17 -7.66
C CYS A 477 -19.87 -4.62 -6.22
N TYR A 478 -18.73 -4.36 -5.62
CA TYR A 478 -18.61 -3.69 -4.33
C TYR A 478 -17.99 -2.31 -4.52
N VAL A 479 -18.54 -1.32 -3.80
CA VAL A 479 -18.00 0.02 -3.72
C VAL A 479 -17.43 0.24 -2.32
N LEU A 480 -16.23 0.77 -2.26
CA LEU A 480 -15.51 1.12 -1.05
C LEU A 480 -15.50 2.63 -0.91
N ALA A 481 -15.90 3.15 0.25
CA ALA A 481 -15.70 4.55 0.64
C ALA A 481 -14.66 4.62 1.74
N LYS A 482 -13.50 5.20 1.44
CA LYS A 482 -12.41 5.35 2.40
C LYS A 482 -12.31 6.78 2.89
N LYS A 483 -12.49 6.99 4.20
CA LYS A 483 -12.23 8.27 4.86
C LYS A 483 -10.72 8.52 4.91
N ILE A 484 -10.28 9.67 4.43
CA ILE A 484 -8.88 10.11 4.46
C ILE A 484 -8.66 11.16 5.56
N GLY A 485 -7.48 11.15 6.18
CA GLY A 485 -7.14 12.05 7.30
C GLY A 485 -7.17 11.34 8.65
N SER A 486 -7.69 12.01 9.69
CA SER A 486 -7.85 11.42 11.03
C SER A 486 -9.00 10.42 11.08
N ASN A 487 -8.87 9.41 11.93
CA ASN A 487 -9.85 8.33 12.10
C ASN A 487 -10.21 7.65 10.78
N VAL A 488 -9.18 7.16 10.07
CA VAL A 488 -9.34 6.41 8.81
C VAL A 488 -10.36 5.28 9.02
N ARG A 489 -11.41 5.27 8.20
CA ARG A 489 -12.46 4.25 8.17
C ARG A 489 -12.76 3.88 6.73
N THR A 490 -13.04 2.62 6.48
CA THR A 490 -13.46 2.12 5.18
C THR A 490 -14.86 1.53 5.31
N TYR A 491 -15.78 2.02 4.47
CA TYR A 491 -17.13 1.52 4.36
C TYR A 491 -17.22 0.70 3.07
N LYS A 492 -18.01 -0.37 3.06
CA LYS A 492 -18.20 -1.25 1.90
C LYS A 492 -19.69 -1.47 1.67
N VAL A 493 -20.15 -1.28 0.45
CA VAL A 493 -21.54 -1.57 0.03
C VAL A 493 -21.53 -2.34 -1.28
N LYS A 494 -22.56 -3.16 -1.50
CA LYS A 494 -22.77 -3.85 -2.78
C LYS A 494 -23.61 -2.97 -3.70
N ALA A 495 -23.15 -2.74 -4.92
CA ALA A 495 -23.95 -2.05 -5.93
C ALA A 495 -25.05 -2.96 -6.48
N ASP A 496 -26.17 -2.37 -6.90
CA ASP A 496 -27.23 -3.12 -7.58
C ASP A 496 -26.81 -3.54 -9.01
N ASN A 497 -27.68 -4.29 -9.70
CA ASN A 497 -27.41 -4.77 -11.06
C ASN A 497 -27.37 -3.68 -12.14
N ARG A 498 -27.75 -2.45 -11.78
CA ARG A 498 -27.66 -1.23 -12.60
C ARG A 498 -26.48 -0.36 -12.18
N GLY A 499 -25.66 -0.81 -11.24
CA GLY A 499 -24.49 -0.09 -10.73
C GLY A 499 -24.80 0.95 -9.66
N ASN A 500 -26.05 1.11 -9.21
CA ASN A 500 -26.37 2.10 -8.18
C ASN A 500 -25.84 1.65 -6.83
N PHE A 501 -25.30 2.60 -6.06
CA PHE A 501 -24.85 2.37 -4.69
C PHE A 501 -25.25 3.53 -3.78
N VAL A 502 -25.40 3.23 -2.49
CA VAL A 502 -25.67 4.23 -1.45
C VAL A 502 -24.88 3.86 -0.19
N PHE A 503 -24.11 4.81 0.31
CA PHE A 503 -23.56 4.81 1.67
C PHE A 503 -24.43 5.72 2.52
N PRO A 504 -25.37 5.20 3.33
CA PRO A 504 -26.36 6.04 4.02
C PRO A 504 -25.82 6.74 5.27
N ASN A 505 -24.83 6.14 5.96
CA ASN A 505 -24.41 6.52 7.31
C ASN A 505 -22.92 6.86 7.36
N LEU A 506 -22.48 7.86 6.59
CA LEU A 506 -21.11 8.34 6.61
C LEU A 506 -20.95 9.50 7.58
N VAL A 507 -19.95 9.41 8.46
CA VAL A 507 -19.54 10.53 9.29
C VAL A 507 -18.94 11.65 8.43
N GLU A 508 -18.95 12.87 8.93
CA GLU A 508 -18.29 13.97 8.22
C GLU A 508 -16.79 13.73 8.01
N GLY A 509 -16.30 14.17 6.84
CA GLY A 509 -14.89 14.07 6.49
C GLY A 509 -14.64 14.03 4.99
N LYS A 510 -13.40 13.70 4.63
CA LYS A 510 -12.97 13.56 3.25
C LYS A 510 -12.96 12.10 2.87
N TYR A 511 -13.49 11.77 1.69
CA TYR A 511 -13.62 10.40 1.22
C TYR A 511 -13.06 10.25 -0.18
N VAL A 512 -12.53 9.08 -0.46
CA VAL A 512 -12.28 8.60 -1.83
C VAL A 512 -13.05 7.30 -2.04
N LEU A 513 -13.56 7.10 -3.24
CA LEU A 513 -14.29 5.90 -3.61
C LEU A 513 -13.51 5.05 -4.61
N GLN A 514 -13.68 3.74 -4.53
CA GLN A 514 -13.19 2.77 -5.52
C GLN A 514 -14.15 1.59 -5.58
N ALA A 515 -14.32 0.99 -6.75
CA ALA A 515 -15.16 -0.19 -6.94
C ALA A 515 -14.35 -1.38 -7.45
N PHE A 516 -14.79 -2.60 -7.13
CA PHE A 516 -14.27 -3.83 -7.73
C PHE A 516 -15.40 -4.82 -8.05
N ILE A 517 -15.16 -5.71 -9.01
CA ILE A 517 -16.06 -6.81 -9.37
C ILE A 517 -15.55 -8.09 -8.72
N ASP A 518 -16.29 -8.57 -7.73
CA ASP A 518 -16.02 -9.80 -7.00
C ASP A 518 -16.49 -11.01 -7.82
N ARG A 519 -15.56 -11.63 -8.56
CA ARG A 519 -15.84 -12.75 -9.46
C ARG A 519 -15.95 -14.07 -8.71
N ASN A 520 -15.30 -14.22 -7.56
CA ASN A 520 -15.31 -15.47 -6.79
C ASN A 520 -16.32 -15.48 -5.63
N GLY A 521 -16.96 -14.35 -5.33
CA GLY A 521 -18.01 -14.21 -4.33
C GLY A 521 -17.50 -14.13 -2.89
N ASN A 522 -16.21 -13.86 -2.66
CA ASN A 522 -15.62 -13.81 -1.31
C ASN A 522 -15.81 -12.43 -0.63
N GLY A 523 -16.28 -11.42 -1.36
CA GLY A 523 -16.51 -10.06 -0.90
C GLY A 523 -15.26 -9.19 -0.75
N GLU A 524 -14.08 -9.65 -1.19
CA GLU A 524 -12.78 -8.99 -1.16
C GLU A 524 -12.18 -8.93 -2.56
N TYR A 525 -11.21 -8.03 -2.79
CA TYR A 525 -10.57 -7.90 -4.10
C TYR A 525 -9.47 -8.97 -4.27
N ASP A 526 -9.56 -9.76 -5.34
CA ASP A 526 -8.52 -10.71 -5.72
C ASP A 526 -7.54 -10.12 -6.75
N ALA A 527 -6.25 -10.09 -6.37
CA ALA A 527 -5.20 -9.51 -7.19
C ALA A 527 -4.72 -10.40 -8.35
N GLY A 528 -5.25 -11.62 -8.49
CA GLY A 528 -4.79 -12.60 -9.48
C GLY A 528 -3.38 -13.11 -9.19
N ARG A 529 -2.74 -13.76 -10.19
CA ARG A 529 -1.39 -14.34 -10.07
C ARG A 529 -0.58 -14.13 -11.34
N PRO A 530 0.73 -13.84 -11.24
CA PRO A 530 1.63 -13.79 -12.40
C PRO A 530 1.89 -15.16 -13.03
N TYR A 531 1.94 -16.23 -12.23
CA TYR A 531 2.22 -17.59 -12.68
C TYR A 531 1.75 -18.71 -11.69
N PRO A 532 1.10 -19.79 -12.17
CA PRO A 532 0.33 -19.84 -13.41
C PRO A 532 -0.60 -18.63 -13.47
N PHE A 533 -0.75 -18.06 -14.65
CA PHE A 533 -1.40 -16.75 -14.75
C PHE A 533 -2.89 -16.84 -14.43
N GLU A 534 -3.32 -15.96 -13.55
CA GLU A 534 -4.72 -15.78 -13.16
C GLU A 534 -5.05 -14.30 -13.24
N TYR A 535 -6.13 -13.94 -13.95
CA TYR A 535 -6.57 -12.56 -14.05
C TYR A 535 -6.89 -11.99 -12.65
N SER A 536 -6.54 -10.73 -12.42
CA SER A 536 -7.06 -10.00 -11.27
C SER A 536 -8.54 -9.69 -11.47
N GLU A 537 -9.24 -9.42 -10.37
CA GLU A 537 -10.58 -8.85 -10.44
C GLU A 537 -10.55 -7.44 -11.04
N THR A 538 -11.67 -7.03 -11.62
CA THR A 538 -11.74 -5.70 -12.23
C THR A 538 -11.79 -4.65 -11.13
N LEU A 539 -10.93 -3.65 -11.22
CA LEU A 539 -10.82 -2.53 -10.27
C LEU A 539 -11.06 -1.20 -10.99
N SER A 540 -11.83 -0.30 -10.37
CA SER A 540 -12.10 1.02 -10.93
C SER A 540 -10.96 2.00 -10.61
N ASP A 541 -10.98 3.13 -11.30
CA ASP A 541 -10.22 4.28 -10.82
C ASP A 541 -10.70 4.73 -9.43
N VAL A 542 -9.80 5.42 -8.72
CA VAL A 542 -10.14 6.09 -7.47
C VAL A 542 -10.80 7.43 -7.81
N SER A 543 -11.92 7.75 -7.15
CA SER A 543 -12.59 9.03 -7.32
C SER A 543 -11.70 10.21 -6.90
N ASP A 544 -12.06 11.42 -7.34
CA ASP A 544 -11.58 12.62 -6.69
C ASP A 544 -11.99 12.64 -5.20
N THR A 545 -11.32 13.48 -4.41
CA THR A 545 -11.65 13.62 -2.99
C THR A 545 -13.04 14.26 -2.82
N LEU A 546 -13.94 13.51 -2.19
CA LEU A 546 -15.31 13.92 -1.88
C LEU A 546 -15.34 14.52 -0.47
N ASN A 547 -15.84 15.75 -0.33
CA ASN A 547 -16.01 16.39 0.97
C ASN A 547 -17.43 16.11 1.49
N VAL A 548 -17.57 15.21 2.45
CA VAL A 548 -18.82 14.85 3.11
C VAL A 548 -19.01 15.73 4.33
N ARG A 549 -20.13 16.47 4.37
CA ARG A 549 -20.53 17.29 5.52
C ARG A 549 -21.78 16.67 6.15
N ALA A 550 -21.88 16.71 7.47
CA ALA A 550 -23.08 16.24 8.18
C ALA A 550 -24.35 16.84 7.58
N ARG A 551 -25.41 16.02 7.44
CA ARG A 551 -26.72 16.39 6.86
C ARG A 551 -26.71 16.83 5.40
N TRP A 552 -25.58 16.77 4.71
CA TRP A 552 -25.46 17.21 3.32
C TRP A 552 -25.17 16.02 2.41
N PRO A 553 -26.20 15.30 1.91
CA PRO A 553 -25.99 14.14 1.07
C PRO A 553 -25.29 14.55 -0.22
N LEU A 554 -24.36 13.70 -0.65
CA LEU A 554 -23.67 13.85 -1.92
C LEU A 554 -24.25 12.84 -2.90
N GLU A 555 -25.00 13.33 -3.88
CA GLU A 555 -25.68 12.50 -4.87
C GLU A 555 -25.01 12.60 -6.24
N GLY A 556 -25.25 11.61 -7.09
CA GLY A 556 -24.80 11.62 -8.49
C GLY A 556 -23.30 11.37 -8.66
N VAL A 557 -22.65 10.74 -7.68
CA VAL A 557 -21.23 10.36 -7.82
C VAL A 557 -21.10 9.27 -8.89
N ILE A 558 -20.22 9.48 -9.86
CA ILE A 558 -19.99 8.52 -10.95
C ILE A 558 -18.61 7.88 -10.76
N LEU A 559 -18.58 6.56 -10.74
CA LEU A 559 -17.35 5.77 -10.78
C LEU A 559 -17.21 5.12 -12.15
N ASN A 560 -16.11 5.41 -12.83
CA ASN A 560 -15.78 4.84 -14.14
C ASN A 560 -14.68 3.79 -13.99
N TRP A 561 -14.79 2.67 -14.71
CA TRP A 561 -13.68 1.72 -14.89
C TRP A 561 -12.70 2.18 -15.98
N PHE A 562 -13.19 3.03 -16.89
CA PHE A 562 -12.51 3.39 -18.12
C PHE A 562 -12.50 4.92 -18.25
N LYS A 563 -11.74 5.63 -17.41
CA LYS A 563 -11.49 7.06 -17.67
C LYS A 563 -10.46 7.18 -18.81
N ASP A 564 -10.67 8.22 -19.64
CA ASP A 564 -10.19 8.42 -21.02
C ASP A 564 -8.68 8.25 -21.33
#